data_AF-A0A8J7DJH9-F1
#
_entry.id   AF-A0A8J7DJH9-F1
#
_cell.length_a   1.000
_cell.length_b   1.000
_cell.length_c   1.000
_cell.angle_alpha   90.00
_cell.angle_beta   90.00
_cell.angle_gamma   90.00
#
_symmetry.space_group_name_H-M   'P 1'
#
loop_
_entity.id
_entity.type
_entity.pdbx_description
1 polymer ?
#
loop_
_entity_poly.entity_id
_entity_poly.type
_entity_poly.pdbx_seq_one_letter_code
_entity_poly.pdbx_strand_id
1 'polypeptide(L)'
;MSDFDPQEVVLRLFLRLRSNLKLGVSEYLAARQAAVEADFAADAEALEDTLKLIWCHSLIDYTQFDPAWQSVLAQVQAQRRRRPPFPERRRAASDLRQRQIESVSQQQSPVAMPQMTQREKRSDPEMRALPVQAPTLFMPEENVATLQSYYPISRRSLVYNWRYLRRPVADGPKTVLDIAATVQQSTRQGFYLAPVYVRKLRNAARLLLLIDQNGSMTPFHHFTRDLVETASKESSLDPENVEAYYFQNVPAGSVFRDPYLTMPVLLAEALATCDESTSVLVLSDAGAARGYRMRDRVRGTIRFLQQLKRYTTLLAWLNPMPESRWEGSSAEVIAQSVPMFQMDNEGLSNAIDVVRGQPLKHGNAGGA
;
A
#
# COMPACT_ATOMS: atom_id res chain seq x y z
N MET A 1 16.73 7.08 42.42
CA MET A 1 17.00 7.89 41.20
C MET A 1 15.64 8.18 40.59
N SER A 2 15.36 9.44 40.25
CA SER A 2 14.04 9.89 39.76
C SER A 2 13.65 9.11 38.50
N ASP A 3 12.63 8.27 38.60
CA ASP A 3 12.20 7.34 37.54
C ASP A 3 11.08 7.96 36.69
N PHE A 4 11.22 9.25 36.36
CA PHE A 4 10.32 10.01 35.50
C PHE A 4 10.72 9.78 34.05
N ASP A 5 9.81 9.18 33.26
CA ASP A 5 10.01 9.01 31.83
C ASP A 5 9.36 10.18 31.08
N PRO A 6 10.14 11.21 30.68
CA PRO A 6 9.59 12.38 30.00
C PRO A 6 9.02 12.01 28.62
N GLN A 7 9.48 10.93 27.98
CA GLN A 7 9.03 10.56 26.63
C GLN A 7 7.58 10.05 26.64
N GLU A 8 7.20 9.27 27.65
CA GLU A 8 5.84 8.75 27.79
C GLU A 8 4.84 9.88 28.08
N VAL A 9 5.25 10.88 28.86
CA VAL A 9 4.42 12.07 29.16
C VAL A 9 4.19 12.90 27.89
N VAL A 10 5.27 13.17 27.14
CA VAL A 10 5.20 13.92 25.86
C VAL A 10 4.30 13.21 24.84
N LEU A 11 4.43 11.88 24.70
CA LEU A 11 3.60 11.10 23.77
C LEU A 11 2.11 11.17 24.14
N ARG A 12 1.77 10.98 25.41
CA ARG A 12 0.37 11.01 25.86
C ARG A 12 -0.26 12.38 25.74
N LEU A 13 0.50 13.44 26.02
CA LEU A 13 0.03 14.82 25.85
C LEU A 13 -0.18 15.14 24.38
N PHE A 14 0.78 14.79 23.52
CA PHE A 14 0.67 14.99 22.09
C PHE A 14 -0.59 14.32 21.54
N LEU A 15 -0.84 13.04 21.86
CA LEU A 15 -2.03 12.33 21.38
C LEU A 15 -3.34 12.98 21.84
N ARG A 16 -3.35 13.64 23.01
CA ARG A 16 -4.55 14.27 23.57
C ARG A 16 -4.78 15.69 23.06
N LEU A 17 -3.72 16.43 22.78
CA LEU A 17 -3.78 17.83 22.35
C LEU A 17 -3.71 18.01 20.84
N ARG A 18 -3.28 16.98 20.09
CA ARG A 18 -3.11 17.02 18.63
C ARG A 18 -4.32 17.55 17.86
N SER A 19 -5.53 17.15 18.25
CA SER A 19 -6.76 17.60 17.56
C SER A 19 -7.08 19.07 17.80
N ASN A 20 -6.73 19.59 18.98
CA ASN A 20 -7.18 20.90 19.43
C ASN A 20 -6.14 21.98 19.12
N LEU A 21 -4.85 21.68 19.32
CA LEU A 21 -3.72 22.56 19.04
C LEU A 21 -3.19 22.43 17.61
N LYS A 22 -3.82 21.59 16.76
CA LYS A 22 -3.38 21.28 15.38
C LYS A 22 -1.91 20.86 15.28
N LEU A 23 -1.41 20.11 16.26
CA LEU A 23 -0.01 19.68 16.30
C LEU A 23 0.27 18.65 15.20
N GLY A 24 1.37 18.84 14.47
CA GLY A 24 1.89 17.92 13.48
C GLY A 24 2.98 17.00 14.04
N VAL A 25 3.57 16.20 13.16
CA VAL A 25 4.65 15.26 13.53
C VAL A 25 5.94 16.02 13.81
N SER A 26 6.16 17.17 13.18
CA SER A 26 7.29 18.08 13.43
C SER A 26 7.34 18.56 14.87
N GLU A 27 6.20 19.01 15.41
CA GLU A 27 6.11 19.56 16.76
C GLU A 27 6.25 18.46 17.82
N TYR A 28 5.81 17.24 17.52
CA TYR A 28 6.08 16.06 18.36
C TYR A 28 7.56 15.70 18.39
N LEU A 29 8.22 15.67 17.23
CA LEU A 29 9.64 15.32 17.15
C LEU A 29 10.52 16.39 17.82
N ALA A 30 10.19 17.67 17.67
CA ALA A 30 10.86 18.77 18.36
C ALA A 30 10.71 18.66 19.89
N ALA A 31 9.50 18.39 20.38
CA ALA A 31 9.24 18.18 21.81
C ALA A 31 9.98 16.93 22.36
N ARG A 32 10.02 15.84 21.59
CA ARG A 32 10.74 14.62 21.97
C ARG A 32 12.26 14.82 21.99
N GLN A 33 12.78 15.59 21.05
CA GLN A 33 14.20 15.92 20.98
C GLN A 33 14.61 16.82 22.14
N ALA A 34 13.84 17.88 22.42
CA ALA A 34 14.03 18.74 23.59
C ALA A 34 13.97 17.94 24.90
N ALA A 35 13.05 16.97 25.00
CA ALA A 35 12.94 16.09 26.17
C ALA A 35 14.16 15.16 26.39
N VAL A 36 14.91 14.85 25.32
CA VAL A 36 16.09 13.97 25.37
C VAL A 36 17.39 14.75 25.56
N GLU A 37 17.52 15.90 24.90
CA GLU A 37 18.75 16.72 24.95
C GLU A 37 18.93 17.44 26.28
N ALA A 38 17.85 17.82 26.95
CA ALA A 38 17.89 18.59 28.19
C ALA A 38 17.79 17.76 29.48
N ASP A 39 17.87 16.42 29.38
CA ASP A 39 17.86 15.46 30.52
C ASP A 39 16.86 15.83 31.63
N PHE A 40 15.59 16.06 31.28
CA PHE A 40 14.52 16.43 32.22
C PHE A 40 14.05 15.26 33.12
N ALA A 41 14.90 14.28 33.40
CA ALA A 41 14.58 13.10 34.20
C ALA A 41 14.22 13.42 35.67
N ALA A 42 14.46 14.66 36.14
CA ALA A 42 14.19 15.10 37.51
C ALA A 42 13.11 16.20 37.63
N ASP A 43 12.92 17.07 36.63
CA ASP A 43 12.13 18.30 36.77
C ASP A 43 10.91 18.33 35.83
N ALA A 44 9.74 17.96 36.37
CA ALA A 44 8.49 17.96 35.63
C ALA A 44 8.02 19.38 35.24
N GLU A 45 8.31 20.39 36.05
CA GLU A 45 7.94 21.78 35.79
C GLU A 45 8.71 22.36 34.60
N ALA A 46 10.01 22.05 34.48
CA ALA A 46 10.83 22.49 33.36
C ALA A 46 10.37 21.87 32.02
N LEU A 47 9.87 20.64 32.04
CA LEU A 47 9.26 20.00 30.87
C LEU A 47 7.93 20.69 30.50
N GLU A 48 7.13 21.09 31.48
CA GLU A 48 5.88 21.82 31.25
C GLU A 48 6.13 23.14 30.49
N ASP A 49 7.09 23.93 30.97
CA ASP A 49 7.43 25.23 30.36
C ASP A 49 7.99 25.06 28.95
N THR A 50 8.82 24.04 28.74
CA THR A 50 9.39 23.75 27.41
C THR A 50 8.28 23.34 26.43
N LEU A 51 7.32 22.52 26.86
CA LEU A 51 6.19 22.12 26.00
C LEU A 51 5.24 23.29 25.72
N LYS A 52 5.02 24.18 26.70
CA LYS A 52 4.27 25.43 26.48
C LYS A 52 4.94 26.32 25.43
N LEU A 53 6.26 26.44 25.46
CA LEU A 53 7.01 27.21 24.45
C LEU A 53 6.92 26.59 23.04
N ILE A 54 6.92 25.27 22.94
CA ILE A 54 6.89 24.56 21.64
C ILE A 54 5.48 24.45 21.06
N TRP A 55 4.45 24.27 21.90
CA TRP A 55 3.09 23.94 21.44
C TRP A 55 2.05 25.05 21.63
N CYS A 56 2.29 26.07 22.46
CA CYS A 56 1.32 27.12 22.73
C CYS A 56 1.73 28.43 22.05
N HIS A 57 0.94 28.87 21.07
CA HIS A 57 1.16 30.12 20.34
C HIS A 57 0.06 31.16 20.59
N SER A 58 -1.03 30.77 21.26
CA SER A 58 -2.17 31.61 21.61
C SER A 58 -2.56 31.42 23.08
N LEU A 59 -3.16 32.45 23.69
CA LEU A 59 -3.73 32.37 25.05
C LEU A 59 -4.77 31.24 25.18
N ILE A 60 -5.46 30.90 24.10
CA ILE A 60 -6.41 29.78 24.04
C ILE A 60 -5.67 28.44 24.20
N ASP A 61 -4.46 28.33 23.69
CA ASP A 61 -3.68 27.08 23.74
C ASP A 61 -3.24 26.77 25.17
N TYR A 62 -2.83 27.80 25.92
CA TYR A 62 -2.47 27.68 27.34
C TYR A 62 -3.66 27.16 28.18
N THR A 63 -4.86 27.69 27.96
CA THR A 63 -6.06 27.26 28.69
C THR A 63 -6.48 25.81 28.42
N GLN A 64 -6.07 25.25 27.28
CA GLN A 64 -6.32 23.85 26.93
C GLN A 64 -5.20 22.91 27.38
N PHE A 65 -3.96 23.42 27.47
CA PHE A 65 -2.78 22.67 27.84
C PHE A 65 -2.79 22.28 29.33
N ASP A 66 -3.03 23.23 30.23
CA ASP A 66 -2.97 23.03 31.69
C ASP A 66 -3.84 21.87 32.21
N PRO A 67 -5.14 21.73 31.83
CA PRO A 67 -5.95 20.60 32.28
C PRO A 67 -5.50 19.26 31.69
N ALA A 68 -4.93 19.26 30.47
CA ALA A 68 -4.40 18.06 29.85
C ALA A 68 -3.11 17.59 30.55
N TRP A 69 -2.22 18.53 30.89
CA TRP A 69 -1.00 18.30 31.67
C TRP A 69 -1.28 17.62 33.01
N GLN A 70 -2.18 18.20 33.81
CA GLN A 70 -2.54 17.66 35.13
C GLN A 70 -3.18 16.26 35.04
N SER A 71 -4.03 16.04 34.02
CA SER A 71 -4.66 14.73 33.81
C SER A 71 -3.66 13.64 33.46
N VAL A 72 -2.68 13.94 32.60
CA VAL A 72 -1.66 12.96 32.18
C VAL A 72 -0.70 12.65 33.32
N LEU A 73 -0.24 13.66 34.08
CA LEU A 73 0.60 13.44 35.25
C LEU A 73 -0.10 12.56 36.30
N ALA A 74 -1.37 12.83 36.60
CA ALA A 74 -2.15 12.02 37.54
C ALA A 74 -2.32 10.57 37.06
N GLN A 75 -2.52 10.34 35.76
CA GLN A 75 -2.63 9.00 35.18
C GLN A 75 -1.32 8.21 35.22
N VAL A 76 -0.19 8.86 34.90
CA VAL A 76 1.14 8.25 34.98
C VAL A 76 1.46 7.87 36.43
N GLN A 77 1.15 8.74 37.40
CA GLN A 77 1.31 8.46 38.83
C GLN A 77 0.37 7.34 39.32
N ALA A 78 -0.88 7.28 38.85
CA ALA A 78 -1.84 6.24 39.22
C ALA A 78 -1.48 4.86 38.64
N GLN A 79 -0.93 4.79 37.43
CA GLN A 79 -0.42 3.54 36.84
C GLN A 79 0.75 2.96 37.64
N ARG A 80 1.57 3.80 38.27
CA ARG A 80 2.66 3.37 39.17
C ARG A 80 2.13 2.64 40.42
N ARG A 81 1.04 3.13 41.02
CA ARG A 81 0.45 2.52 42.23
C ARG A 81 -0.14 1.12 42.00
N ARG A 82 -0.29 0.67 40.74
CA ARG A 82 -0.91 -0.61 40.38
C ARG A 82 0.07 -1.73 40.01
N ARG A 83 1.39 -1.47 39.90
CA ARG A 83 2.39 -2.53 39.61
C ARG A 83 2.98 -3.09 40.92
N PRO A 84 2.77 -4.37 41.27
CA PRO A 84 3.53 -5.01 42.35
C PRO A 84 4.99 -5.26 41.90
N PRO A 85 5.96 -5.25 42.82
CA PRO A 85 7.38 -5.41 42.47
C PRO A 85 7.68 -6.87 42.11
N PHE A 86 8.14 -7.11 40.88
CA PHE A 86 8.78 -8.38 40.52
C PHE A 86 10.28 -8.33 40.90
N PRO A 87 10.87 -9.44 41.38
CA PRO A 87 12.25 -9.45 41.86
C PRO A 87 13.28 -9.31 40.73
N GLU A 88 14.29 -8.48 40.97
CA GLU A 88 15.35 -8.13 40.03
C GLU A 88 16.24 -9.34 39.66
N ARG A 89 16.38 -9.58 38.35
CA ARG A 89 17.45 -10.41 37.80
C ARG A 89 18.76 -9.60 37.83
N ARG A 90 19.71 -10.04 38.66
CA ARG A 90 21.13 -9.60 38.66
C ARG A 90 21.67 -9.57 37.22
N ARG A 91 22.07 -8.39 36.75
CA ARG A 91 22.91 -8.23 35.55
C ARG A 91 24.37 -8.39 35.95
N ALA A 92 25.02 -9.42 35.42
CA ALA A 92 26.46 -9.58 35.48
C ALA A 92 27.14 -8.59 34.51
N ALA A 93 28.25 -8.04 35.00
CA ALA A 93 29.27 -7.22 34.36
C ALA A 93 29.25 -7.13 32.82
N SER A 94 29.11 -5.90 32.34
CA SER A 94 29.57 -5.45 31.03
C SER A 94 30.59 -4.31 31.21
N ASP A 95 31.64 -4.58 31.99
CA ASP A 95 32.91 -3.86 31.93
C ASP A 95 33.75 -4.55 30.86
N LEU A 96 33.77 -4.03 29.63
CA LEU A 96 34.76 -4.32 28.58
C LEU A 96 34.42 -3.51 27.31
N ARG A 97 34.30 -2.18 27.42
CA ARG A 97 34.25 -1.29 26.23
C ARG A 97 34.65 0.17 26.47
N GLN A 98 35.28 0.47 27.61
CA GLN A 98 35.95 1.75 27.88
C GLN A 98 37.46 1.50 27.96
N ARG A 99 38.10 1.33 26.81
CA ARG A 99 39.57 1.42 26.62
C ARG A 99 39.82 1.35 25.12
N GLN A 100 39.66 2.47 24.41
CA GLN A 100 40.30 2.78 23.11
C GLN A 100 39.73 4.06 22.47
N ILE A 101 39.65 5.18 23.17
CA ILE A 101 39.64 6.51 22.51
C ILE A 101 40.37 7.51 23.43
N GLU A 102 41.66 7.28 23.66
CA GLU A 102 42.57 8.30 24.17
C GLU A 102 43.86 8.19 23.36
N SER A 103 43.97 9.01 22.32
CA SER A 103 45.22 9.61 21.81
C SER A 103 44.99 10.18 20.41
N VAL A 104 44.78 11.49 20.27
CA VAL A 104 45.58 12.36 19.37
C VAL A 104 45.51 13.78 19.92
N SER A 105 46.69 14.36 20.06
CA SER A 105 47.04 15.58 20.78
C SER A 105 46.48 16.89 20.21
N GLN A 106 46.30 17.79 21.18
CA GLN A 106 46.34 19.25 21.12
C GLN A 106 47.44 19.84 20.23
N GLN A 107 47.13 20.97 19.59
CA GLN A 107 48.02 22.13 19.54
C GLN A 107 47.18 23.43 19.54
N GLN A 108 47.28 24.17 20.64
CA GLN A 108 46.81 25.55 20.81
C GLN A 108 48.00 26.51 20.68
N SER A 109 47.73 27.74 20.24
CA SER A 109 48.54 28.94 20.54
C SER A 109 47.71 30.21 20.27
N PRO A 110 48.02 31.35 20.94
CA PRO A 110 47.01 32.08 21.70
C PRO A 110 46.64 33.48 21.17
N VAL A 111 45.58 34.01 21.78
CA VAL A 111 44.96 35.33 21.62
C VAL A 111 45.89 36.46 22.09
N ALA A 112 45.97 37.55 21.31
CA ALA A 112 46.42 38.86 21.78
C ALA A 112 45.70 40.01 21.01
N MET A 113 45.22 41.00 21.76
CA MET A 113 44.97 42.40 21.35
C MET A 113 45.47 43.30 22.50
N PRO A 114 45.59 44.65 22.40
CA PRO A 114 45.36 45.58 21.28
C PRO A 114 46.49 46.65 21.09
N GLN A 115 46.48 47.45 20.00
CA GLN A 115 46.42 48.93 20.04
C GLN A 115 46.51 49.67 18.68
N MET A 116 46.00 50.91 18.72
CA MET A 116 45.61 51.89 17.70
C MET A 116 46.67 52.38 16.69
N THR A 117 46.20 52.71 15.48
CA THR A 117 46.42 53.94 14.67
C THR A 117 45.83 53.66 13.26
N GLN A 118 45.19 54.52 12.48
CA GLN A 118 44.85 55.94 12.48
C GLN A 118 43.51 56.09 11.72
N ARG A 119 42.77 57.14 12.06
CA ARG A 119 41.48 57.50 11.49
C ARG A 119 41.71 58.34 10.22
N GLU A 120 41.38 57.79 9.05
CA GLU A 120 41.25 58.58 7.82
C GLU A 120 39.81 58.63 7.31
N LYS A 121 39.52 59.75 6.66
CA LYS A 121 38.21 60.36 6.47
C LYS A 121 37.32 59.59 5.49
N ARG A 122 36.02 59.64 5.81
CA ARG A 122 34.88 59.27 4.97
C ARG A 122 35.01 59.84 3.55
N SER A 123 34.84 58.96 2.57
CA SER A 123 34.19 59.26 1.30
C SER A 123 32.98 58.33 1.18
N ASP A 124 31.79 58.90 0.98
CA ASP A 124 30.55 58.15 0.84
C ASP A 124 30.68 57.06 -0.23
N PRO A 125 30.42 55.77 0.08
CA PRO A 125 30.20 54.80 -0.97
C PRO A 125 28.79 55.00 -1.49
N GLU A 126 28.72 55.56 -2.70
CA GLU A 126 27.56 55.50 -3.58
C GLU A 126 26.94 54.09 -3.50
N MET A 127 25.71 53.97 -2.98
CA MET A 127 25.02 52.68 -2.93
C MET A 127 24.73 52.20 -4.36
N ARG A 128 25.65 51.44 -4.94
CA ARG A 128 25.34 50.59 -6.08
C ARG A 128 24.84 49.26 -5.53
N ALA A 129 23.59 48.94 -5.87
CA ALA A 129 23.03 47.63 -5.62
C ALA A 129 23.93 46.57 -6.27
N LEU A 130 24.58 45.74 -5.46
CA LEU A 130 25.23 44.53 -5.97
C LEU A 130 24.14 43.65 -6.60
N PRO A 131 24.38 43.04 -7.77
CA PRO A 131 23.43 42.07 -8.31
C PRO A 131 23.38 40.89 -7.34
N VAL A 132 22.32 40.82 -6.54
CA VAL A 132 22.01 39.64 -5.74
C VAL A 132 21.61 38.56 -6.74
N GLN A 133 22.55 37.74 -7.17
CA GLN A 133 22.20 36.44 -7.74
C GLN A 133 21.81 35.55 -6.57
N ALA A 134 20.52 35.21 -6.50
CA ALA A 134 20.06 34.16 -5.62
C ALA A 134 20.90 32.90 -5.90
N PRO A 135 21.42 32.21 -4.86
CA PRO A 135 22.12 30.95 -5.08
C PRO A 135 21.20 30.03 -5.87
N THR A 136 21.71 29.46 -6.95
CA THR A 136 20.96 28.48 -7.75
C THR A 136 20.75 27.27 -6.85
N LEU A 137 19.61 27.23 -6.17
CA LEU A 137 19.17 26.04 -5.48
C LEU A 137 18.93 25.00 -6.57
N PHE A 138 19.82 24.01 -6.64
CA PHE A 138 19.51 22.74 -7.27
C PHE A 138 18.40 22.12 -6.43
N MET A 139 17.16 22.51 -6.71
CA MET A 139 16.03 21.68 -6.39
C MET A 139 16.29 20.37 -7.15
N PRO A 140 16.38 19.20 -6.49
CA PRO A 140 16.24 17.96 -7.25
C PRO A 140 14.96 18.13 -8.03
N GLU A 141 14.97 17.86 -9.35
CA GLU A 141 13.76 17.92 -10.15
C GLU A 141 12.70 17.11 -9.41
N GLU A 142 11.79 17.79 -8.72
CA GLU A 142 10.51 17.21 -8.38
C GLU A 142 9.96 16.92 -9.75
N ASN A 143 10.03 15.64 -10.09
CA ASN A 143 9.49 15.10 -11.30
C ASN A 143 8.05 15.57 -11.32
N VAL A 144 7.78 16.69 -12.00
CA VAL A 144 6.46 17.09 -12.46
C VAL A 144 6.11 16.14 -13.60
N ALA A 145 6.20 14.84 -13.29
CA ALA A 145 5.39 13.81 -13.87
C ALA A 145 3.97 14.26 -13.60
N THR A 146 3.45 15.04 -14.54
CA THR A 146 2.03 15.23 -14.86
C THR A 146 1.20 14.35 -13.96
N LEU A 147 0.55 14.92 -12.91
CA LEU A 147 -0.36 14.25 -11.98
C LEU A 147 -0.92 12.96 -12.59
N GLN A 148 -0.18 11.86 -12.45
CA GLN A 148 -0.46 10.67 -13.23
C GLN A 148 -1.44 9.92 -12.36
N SER A 149 -2.70 10.32 -12.47
CA SER A 149 -3.80 9.95 -11.57
C SER A 149 -4.19 8.47 -11.62
N TYR A 150 -3.39 7.57 -12.20
CA TYR A 150 -3.79 6.19 -12.39
C TYR A 150 -2.64 5.24 -12.07
N TYR A 151 -2.97 4.27 -11.22
CA TYR A 151 -2.26 3.05 -10.87
C TYR A 151 -1.34 2.52 -11.99
N PRO A 152 -0.32 1.71 -11.66
CA PRO A 152 0.66 1.15 -12.62
C PRO A 152 0.05 0.48 -13.88
N ILE A 153 -1.23 0.09 -13.82
CA ILE A 153 -1.98 -0.47 -14.95
C ILE A 153 -2.99 0.57 -15.47
N SER A 154 -2.86 0.94 -16.75
CA SER A 154 -3.81 1.86 -17.40
C SER A 154 -5.11 1.15 -17.81
N ARG A 155 -6.23 1.91 -17.88
CA ARG A 155 -7.51 1.41 -18.40
C ARG A 155 -7.41 0.77 -19.78
N ARG A 156 -6.60 1.33 -20.67
CA ARG A 156 -6.32 0.76 -22.00
C ARG A 156 -5.63 -0.60 -21.91
N SER A 157 -4.68 -0.75 -20.99
CA SER A 157 -4.01 -2.01 -20.71
C SER A 157 -5.01 -3.07 -20.23
N LEU A 158 -5.96 -2.71 -19.35
CA LEU A 158 -7.04 -3.61 -18.92
C LEU A 158 -7.87 -4.12 -20.11
N VAL A 159 -8.40 -3.21 -20.92
CA VAL A 159 -9.21 -3.54 -22.11
C VAL A 159 -8.45 -4.45 -23.09
N TYR A 160 -7.17 -4.17 -23.29
CA TYR A 160 -6.31 -4.99 -24.14
C TYR A 160 -6.16 -6.41 -23.59
N ASN A 161 -5.84 -6.53 -22.29
CA ASN A 161 -5.62 -7.81 -21.62
C ASN A 161 -6.86 -8.72 -21.66
N TRP A 162 -8.07 -8.15 -21.53
CA TRP A 162 -9.31 -8.92 -21.62
C TRP A 162 -9.53 -9.62 -22.97
N ARG A 163 -8.89 -9.13 -24.05
CA ARG A 163 -8.99 -9.77 -25.38
C ARG A 163 -8.37 -11.16 -25.40
N TYR A 164 -7.39 -11.43 -24.55
CA TYR A 164 -6.74 -12.75 -24.46
C TYR A 164 -7.61 -13.81 -23.80
N LEU A 165 -8.63 -13.41 -23.04
CA LEU A 165 -9.59 -14.34 -22.44
C LEU A 165 -10.63 -14.86 -23.43
N ARG A 166 -10.68 -14.36 -24.67
CA ARG A 166 -11.65 -14.81 -25.67
C ARG A 166 -11.54 -16.31 -25.94
N ARG A 167 -12.68 -17.01 -25.87
CA ARG A 167 -12.85 -18.42 -26.25
C ARG A 167 -13.97 -18.53 -27.28
N PRO A 168 -13.66 -18.38 -28.58
CA PRO A 168 -14.68 -18.44 -29.62
C PRO A 168 -15.20 -19.86 -29.76
N VAL A 169 -16.50 -20.05 -29.54
CA VAL A 169 -17.22 -21.31 -29.73
C VAL A 169 -18.32 -21.09 -30.77
N ALA A 170 -18.48 -22.05 -31.67
CA ALA A 170 -19.48 -22.02 -32.71
C ALA A 170 -20.88 -22.30 -32.12
N ASP A 171 -21.75 -21.30 -32.11
CA ASP A 171 -23.06 -21.36 -31.46
C ASP A 171 -24.21 -20.97 -32.42
N GLY A 172 -25.38 -21.58 -32.22
CA GLY A 172 -26.61 -21.30 -32.97
C GLY A 172 -26.70 -21.91 -34.38
N PRO A 173 -27.65 -21.44 -35.21
CA PRO A 173 -27.82 -21.91 -36.59
C PRO A 173 -26.69 -21.43 -37.50
N LYS A 174 -26.51 -22.12 -38.64
CA LYS A 174 -25.53 -21.77 -39.67
C LYS A 174 -26.02 -20.55 -40.46
N THR A 175 -25.60 -19.36 -40.05
CA THR A 175 -26.06 -18.08 -40.63
C THR A 175 -24.95 -17.26 -41.25
N VAL A 176 -23.69 -17.58 -40.99
CA VAL A 176 -22.54 -16.83 -41.50
C VAL A 176 -22.02 -17.48 -42.78
N LEU A 177 -21.91 -16.71 -43.86
CA LEU A 177 -21.38 -17.20 -45.14
C LEU A 177 -19.87 -17.45 -45.03
N ASP A 178 -19.44 -18.68 -45.29
CA ASP A 178 -18.03 -19.03 -45.44
C ASP A 178 -17.64 -18.95 -46.92
N ILE A 179 -17.03 -17.83 -47.29
CA ILE A 179 -16.61 -17.56 -48.67
C ILE A 179 -15.54 -18.57 -49.11
N ALA A 180 -14.58 -18.90 -48.24
CA ALA A 180 -13.48 -19.79 -48.58
C ALA A 180 -13.99 -21.22 -48.83
N ALA A 181 -14.86 -21.72 -47.95
CA ALA A 181 -15.48 -23.03 -48.12
C ALA A 181 -16.40 -23.06 -49.37
N THR A 182 -17.13 -21.98 -49.63
CA THR A 182 -18.00 -21.86 -50.81
C THR A 182 -17.18 -21.90 -52.12
N VAL A 183 -16.08 -21.15 -52.19
CA VAL A 183 -15.18 -21.16 -53.35
C VAL A 183 -14.53 -22.54 -53.53
N GLN A 184 -14.08 -23.17 -52.45
CA GLN A 184 -13.47 -24.50 -52.50
C GLN A 184 -14.47 -25.57 -52.96
N GLN A 185 -15.71 -25.51 -52.49
CA GLN A 185 -16.76 -26.43 -52.92
C GLN A 185 -17.11 -26.21 -54.40
N SER A 186 -17.25 -24.95 -54.82
CA SER A 186 -17.59 -24.61 -56.21
C SER A 186 -16.49 -25.03 -57.19
N THR A 187 -15.23 -24.82 -56.82
CA THR A 187 -14.07 -25.22 -57.65
C THR A 187 -13.92 -26.73 -57.75
N ARG A 188 -14.20 -27.48 -56.67
CA ARG A 188 -14.19 -28.96 -56.70
C ARG A 188 -15.33 -29.55 -57.53
N GLN A 189 -16.50 -28.94 -57.51
CA GLN A 189 -17.69 -29.41 -58.23
C GLN A 189 -17.71 -28.95 -59.70
N GLY A 190 -16.99 -27.87 -60.04
CA GLY A 190 -16.94 -27.29 -61.38
C GLY A 190 -18.09 -26.30 -61.67
N PHE A 191 -19.02 -26.10 -60.74
CA PHE A 191 -20.13 -25.16 -60.84
C PHE A 191 -20.61 -24.73 -59.45
N TYR A 192 -21.23 -23.55 -59.37
CA TYR A 192 -21.77 -23.00 -58.13
C TYR A 192 -23.18 -23.56 -57.85
N LEU A 193 -23.30 -24.39 -56.82
CA LEU A 193 -24.58 -24.96 -56.38
C LEU A 193 -25.27 -24.11 -55.32
N ALA A 194 -24.58 -23.91 -54.19
CA ALA A 194 -25.13 -23.21 -53.04
C ALA A 194 -24.00 -22.66 -52.16
N PRO A 195 -24.26 -21.57 -51.41
CA PRO A 195 -23.32 -21.05 -50.44
C PRO A 195 -23.15 -21.97 -49.23
N VAL A 196 -21.93 -22.06 -48.70
CA VAL A 196 -21.62 -22.80 -47.48
C VAL A 196 -21.76 -21.86 -46.29
N TYR A 197 -22.64 -22.21 -45.36
CA TYR A 197 -22.84 -21.47 -44.12
C TYR A 197 -22.18 -22.16 -42.93
N VAL A 198 -21.60 -21.37 -42.05
CA VAL A 198 -21.04 -21.75 -40.75
C VAL A 198 -21.81 -21.06 -39.62
N ARG A 199 -21.68 -21.62 -38.41
CA ARG A 199 -22.27 -21.03 -37.20
C ARG A 199 -21.53 -19.75 -36.83
N LYS A 200 -22.24 -18.79 -36.22
CA LYS A 200 -21.61 -17.59 -35.67
C LYS A 200 -20.75 -17.98 -34.47
N LEU A 201 -19.52 -17.47 -34.41
CA LEU A 201 -18.69 -17.64 -33.23
C LEU A 201 -19.18 -16.69 -32.13
N ARG A 202 -19.49 -17.22 -30.96
CA ARG A 202 -19.74 -16.46 -29.73
C ARG A 202 -18.61 -16.72 -28.73
N ASN A 203 -18.33 -15.74 -27.89
CA ASN A 203 -17.31 -15.88 -26.87
C ASN A 203 -17.90 -16.60 -25.65
N ALA A 204 -17.48 -17.84 -25.40
CA ALA A 204 -17.96 -18.66 -24.29
C ALA A 204 -17.13 -18.47 -23.00
N ALA A 205 -16.17 -17.54 -22.98
CA ALA A 205 -15.34 -17.31 -21.82
C ALA A 205 -16.16 -16.73 -20.66
N ARG A 206 -16.10 -17.41 -19.50
CA ARG A 206 -16.67 -16.96 -18.23
C ARG A 206 -15.58 -16.39 -17.33
N LEU A 207 -15.84 -15.23 -16.75
CA LEU A 207 -14.92 -14.53 -15.85
C LEU A 207 -15.63 -14.22 -14.52
N LEU A 208 -15.04 -14.70 -13.43
CA LEU A 208 -15.43 -14.36 -12.07
C LEU A 208 -14.37 -13.46 -11.45
N LEU A 209 -14.78 -12.25 -11.05
CA LEU A 209 -13.94 -11.32 -10.30
C LEU A 209 -14.30 -11.38 -8.82
N LEU A 210 -13.31 -11.60 -7.96
CA LEU A 210 -13.46 -11.56 -6.51
C LEU A 210 -12.62 -10.43 -5.95
N ILE A 211 -13.26 -9.40 -5.40
CA ILE A 211 -12.60 -8.14 -5.08
C ILE A 211 -12.72 -7.84 -3.59
N ASP A 212 -11.58 -7.64 -2.95
CA ASP A 212 -11.51 -7.22 -1.56
C ASP A 212 -11.83 -5.72 -1.41
N GLN A 213 -12.62 -5.40 -0.40
CA GLN A 213 -13.14 -4.08 -0.11
C GLN A 213 -12.78 -3.64 1.32
N ASN A 214 -12.78 -2.32 1.52
CA ASN A 214 -12.43 -1.64 2.77
C ASN A 214 -10.98 -1.85 3.27
N GLY A 215 -10.64 -1.19 4.38
CA GLY A 215 -9.35 -1.36 5.06
C GLY A 215 -8.17 -0.94 4.18
N SER A 216 -7.21 -1.86 4.01
CA SER A 216 -6.04 -1.62 3.17
C SER A 216 -6.35 -1.57 1.67
N MET A 217 -7.55 -1.99 1.26
CA MET A 217 -7.98 -1.94 -0.14
C MET A 217 -8.59 -0.60 -0.55
N THR A 218 -8.94 0.28 0.40
CA THR A 218 -9.54 1.60 0.12
C THR A 218 -8.77 2.43 -0.91
N PRO A 219 -7.43 2.52 -0.85
CA PRO A 219 -6.66 3.27 -1.84
C PRO A 219 -6.66 2.66 -3.24
N PHE A 220 -7.29 1.50 -3.46
CA PHE A 220 -7.34 0.78 -4.75
C PHE A 220 -8.75 0.72 -5.35
N HIS A 221 -9.77 1.25 -4.67
CA HIS A 221 -11.18 1.16 -5.09
C HIS A 221 -11.46 1.75 -6.47
N HIS A 222 -10.74 2.81 -6.82
CA HIS A 222 -10.86 3.41 -8.15
C HIS A 222 -10.38 2.43 -9.23
N PHE A 223 -9.25 1.77 -9.01
CA PHE A 223 -8.74 0.73 -9.91
C PHE A 223 -9.69 -0.46 -9.97
N THR A 224 -10.16 -0.95 -8.83
CA THR A 224 -11.04 -2.12 -8.79
C THR A 224 -12.34 -1.86 -9.56
N ARG A 225 -12.86 -0.63 -9.50
CA ARG A 225 -14.03 -0.21 -10.27
C ARG A 225 -13.75 -0.19 -11.76
N ASP A 226 -12.61 0.37 -12.18
CA ASP A 226 -12.19 0.36 -13.58
C ASP A 226 -11.97 -1.07 -14.10
N LEU A 227 -11.44 -1.97 -13.26
CA LEU A 227 -11.28 -3.38 -13.57
C LEU A 227 -12.63 -4.04 -13.90
N VAL A 228 -13.62 -3.87 -13.02
CA VAL A 228 -14.97 -4.41 -13.23
C VAL A 228 -15.65 -3.77 -14.43
N GLU A 229 -15.58 -2.44 -14.56
CA GLU A 229 -16.22 -1.72 -15.65
C GLU A 229 -15.63 -2.12 -17.02
N THR A 230 -14.30 -2.18 -17.12
CA THR A 230 -13.64 -2.59 -18.36
C THR A 230 -13.93 -4.05 -18.68
N ALA A 231 -13.99 -4.94 -17.68
CA ALA A 231 -14.32 -6.34 -17.88
C ALA A 231 -15.76 -6.53 -18.38
N SER A 232 -16.74 -5.81 -17.81
CA SER A 232 -18.15 -6.00 -18.14
C SER A 232 -18.63 -5.20 -19.36
N LYS A 233 -18.11 -3.99 -19.61
CA LYS A 233 -18.63 -3.08 -20.64
C LYS A 233 -17.72 -2.85 -21.83
N GLU A 234 -16.40 -2.83 -21.63
CA GLU A 234 -15.43 -2.47 -22.67
C GLU A 234 -14.66 -3.68 -23.21
N SER A 235 -14.79 -4.83 -22.57
CA SER A 235 -14.14 -6.05 -22.98
C SER A 235 -14.85 -6.67 -24.19
N SER A 236 -14.26 -7.74 -24.68
CA SER A 236 -14.86 -8.57 -25.73
C SER A 236 -15.53 -9.82 -25.18
N LEU A 237 -15.72 -9.86 -23.87
CA LEU A 237 -16.47 -10.89 -23.18
C LEU A 237 -17.95 -10.58 -23.30
N ASP A 238 -18.78 -11.61 -23.19
CA ASP A 238 -20.21 -11.41 -23.06
C ASP A 238 -20.49 -10.84 -21.65
N PRO A 239 -21.19 -9.71 -21.49
CA PRO A 239 -21.48 -9.14 -20.17
C PRO A 239 -22.18 -10.11 -19.22
N GLU A 240 -22.99 -11.04 -19.75
CA GLU A 240 -23.68 -12.06 -18.94
C GLU A 240 -22.72 -13.11 -18.35
N ASN A 241 -21.54 -13.26 -18.95
CA ASN A 241 -20.51 -14.21 -18.52
C ASN A 241 -19.45 -13.56 -17.61
N VAL A 242 -19.60 -12.28 -17.25
CA VAL A 242 -18.70 -11.56 -16.35
C VAL A 242 -19.42 -11.28 -15.04
N GLU A 243 -19.09 -12.04 -14.00
CA GLU A 243 -19.64 -11.89 -12.66
C GLU A 243 -18.59 -11.25 -11.73
N ALA A 244 -19.01 -10.31 -10.89
CA ALA A 244 -18.15 -9.65 -9.90
C ALA A 244 -18.77 -9.76 -8.52
N TYR A 245 -18.01 -10.29 -7.57
CA TYR A 245 -18.37 -10.31 -6.15
C TYR A 245 -17.30 -9.64 -5.30
N TYR A 246 -17.76 -9.11 -4.18
CA TYR A 246 -16.96 -8.36 -3.23
C TYR A 246 -16.87 -9.08 -1.89
N PHE A 247 -15.77 -8.91 -1.18
CA PHE A 247 -15.58 -9.47 0.16
C PHE A 247 -14.70 -8.55 1.01
N GLN A 248 -14.53 -8.87 2.29
CA GLN A 248 -13.64 -8.11 3.18
C GLN A 248 -12.61 -9.03 3.83
N ASN A 249 -11.33 -8.86 3.47
CA ASN A 249 -10.16 -9.65 3.86
C ASN A 249 -10.17 -11.14 3.46
N VAL A 250 -11.25 -11.87 3.75
CA VAL A 250 -11.40 -13.30 3.44
C VAL A 250 -12.81 -13.55 2.92
N PRO A 251 -12.98 -14.15 1.72
CA PRO A 251 -14.27 -14.58 1.22
C PRO A 251 -14.66 -15.90 1.92
N ALA A 252 -15.25 -15.79 3.12
CA ALA A 252 -15.68 -16.92 3.93
C ALA A 252 -17.17 -16.81 4.26
N GLY A 253 -17.92 -17.89 4.00
CA GLY A 253 -19.36 -17.97 4.24
C GLY A 253 -20.17 -17.26 3.16
N SER A 254 -20.02 -15.93 3.06
CA SER A 254 -20.73 -15.08 2.10
C SER A 254 -19.80 -14.10 1.39
N VAL A 255 -20.19 -13.74 0.17
CA VAL A 255 -19.63 -12.64 -0.63
C VAL A 255 -20.75 -11.66 -0.94
N PHE A 256 -20.47 -10.54 -1.59
CA PHE A 256 -21.44 -9.46 -1.81
C PHE A 256 -21.54 -9.08 -3.28
N ARG A 257 -22.73 -8.70 -3.75
CA ARG A 257 -22.93 -8.24 -5.15
C ARG A 257 -22.52 -6.79 -5.37
N ASP A 258 -22.43 -6.00 -4.32
CA ASP A 258 -22.08 -4.59 -4.36
C ASP A 258 -20.79 -4.29 -3.59
N PRO A 259 -20.05 -3.25 -4.00
CA PRO A 259 -18.81 -2.86 -3.33
C PRO A 259 -19.03 -2.30 -1.92
N TYR A 260 -20.25 -1.90 -1.56
CA TYR A 260 -20.58 -1.42 -0.22
C TYR A 260 -20.88 -2.54 0.78
N LEU A 261 -20.83 -3.81 0.33
CA LEU A 261 -21.05 -5.01 1.14
C LEU A 261 -22.44 -5.06 1.77
N THR A 262 -23.47 -4.66 1.02
CA THR A 262 -24.85 -4.58 1.51
C THR A 262 -25.75 -5.73 1.04
N MET A 263 -25.42 -6.36 -0.08
CA MET A 263 -26.19 -7.45 -0.71
C MET A 263 -25.42 -8.77 -0.62
N PRO A 264 -25.52 -9.52 0.50
CA PRO A 264 -24.81 -10.78 0.68
C PRO A 264 -25.38 -11.89 -0.22
N VAL A 265 -24.49 -12.78 -0.65
CA VAL A 265 -24.76 -14.02 -1.39
C VAL A 265 -23.91 -15.10 -0.75
N LEU A 266 -24.47 -16.29 -0.56
CA LEU A 266 -23.70 -17.40 -0.02
C LEU A 266 -22.56 -17.74 -0.97
N LEU A 267 -21.36 -17.94 -0.43
CA LEU A 267 -20.19 -18.27 -1.25
C LEU A 267 -20.45 -19.54 -2.08
N ALA A 268 -21.14 -20.53 -1.52
CA ALA A 268 -21.49 -21.75 -2.23
C ALA A 268 -22.39 -21.48 -3.45
N GLU A 269 -23.32 -20.53 -3.37
CA GLU A 269 -24.18 -20.14 -4.49
C GLU A 269 -23.38 -19.38 -5.56
N ALA A 270 -22.51 -18.46 -5.14
CA ALA A 270 -21.63 -17.72 -6.05
C ALA A 270 -20.63 -18.64 -6.79
N LEU A 271 -20.18 -19.72 -6.14
CA LEU A 271 -19.29 -20.70 -6.77
C LEU A 271 -20.04 -21.77 -7.56
N ALA A 272 -21.35 -21.97 -7.33
CA ALA A 272 -22.13 -22.97 -8.06
C ALA A 272 -22.31 -22.61 -9.56
N THR A 273 -22.13 -21.34 -9.93
CA THR A 273 -22.13 -20.88 -11.32
C THR A 273 -20.79 -21.14 -12.03
N CYS A 274 -19.76 -21.56 -11.29
CA CYS A 274 -18.42 -21.84 -11.83
C CYS A 274 -18.32 -23.27 -12.35
N ASP A 275 -17.62 -23.42 -13.46
CA ASP A 275 -17.21 -24.68 -14.07
C ASP A 275 -15.70 -24.71 -14.33
N GLU A 276 -15.18 -25.82 -14.86
CA GLU A 276 -13.76 -25.99 -15.16
C GLU A 276 -13.22 -24.97 -16.16
N SER A 277 -14.11 -24.35 -16.95
CA SER A 277 -13.78 -23.34 -17.95
C SER A 277 -13.80 -21.92 -17.39
N THR A 278 -14.32 -21.72 -16.18
CA THR A 278 -14.50 -20.41 -15.57
C THR A 278 -13.17 -19.86 -15.09
N SER A 279 -12.81 -18.69 -15.62
CA SER A 279 -11.60 -17.94 -15.23
C SER A 279 -11.88 -17.16 -13.97
N VAL A 280 -11.09 -17.33 -12.92
CA VAL A 280 -11.29 -16.63 -11.64
C VAL A 280 -10.08 -15.75 -11.34
N LEU A 281 -10.34 -14.45 -11.14
CA LEU A 281 -9.33 -13.48 -10.77
C LEU A 281 -9.68 -12.87 -9.42
N VAL A 282 -8.81 -13.06 -8.43
CA VAL A 282 -8.94 -12.47 -7.10
C VAL A 282 -8.09 -11.20 -7.03
N LEU A 283 -8.65 -10.11 -6.51
CA LEU A 283 -7.94 -8.85 -6.28
C LEU A 283 -7.98 -8.49 -4.80
N SER A 284 -6.83 -8.58 -4.13
CA SER A 284 -6.71 -8.29 -2.68
C SER A 284 -5.24 -8.13 -2.29
N ASP A 285 -4.98 -7.30 -1.27
CA ASP A 285 -3.64 -7.14 -0.70
C ASP A 285 -3.15 -8.41 0.03
N ALA A 286 -4.04 -9.36 0.33
CA ALA A 286 -3.76 -10.57 1.11
C ALA A 286 -3.07 -10.28 2.47
N GLY A 287 -3.16 -9.07 3.00
CA GLY A 287 -2.44 -8.59 4.19
C GLY A 287 -1.05 -7.99 3.95
N ALA A 288 -0.54 -7.95 2.72
CA ALA A 288 0.76 -7.33 2.39
C ALA A 288 0.81 -5.84 2.75
N ALA A 289 -0.30 -5.10 2.59
CA ALA A 289 -0.31 -3.68 2.95
C ALA A 289 -0.09 -3.46 4.46
N ARG A 290 -0.53 -4.41 5.29
CA ARG A 290 -0.35 -4.36 6.75
C ARG A 290 1.04 -4.82 7.20
N GLY A 291 1.70 -5.68 6.42
CA GLY A 291 3.08 -6.11 6.67
C GLY A 291 3.26 -7.10 7.84
N TYR A 292 2.18 -7.72 8.33
CA TYR A 292 2.26 -8.76 9.35
C TYR A 292 1.33 -9.93 9.05
N ARG A 293 1.67 -11.09 9.61
CA ARG A 293 0.95 -12.34 9.39
C ARG A 293 -0.18 -12.52 10.39
N MET A 294 -1.40 -12.68 9.87
CA MET A 294 -2.58 -13.09 10.63
C MET A 294 -2.92 -14.55 10.33
N ARG A 295 -2.82 -15.44 11.33
CA ARG A 295 -3.05 -16.89 11.15
C ARG A 295 -4.47 -17.21 10.69
N ASP A 296 -5.48 -16.55 11.26
CA ASP A 296 -6.88 -16.80 10.89
C ASP A 296 -7.19 -16.39 9.46
N ARG A 297 -6.61 -15.27 9.00
CA ARG A 297 -6.72 -14.84 7.60
C ARG A 297 -6.12 -15.87 6.66
N VAL A 298 -4.88 -16.28 6.91
CA VAL A 298 -4.21 -17.30 6.09
C VAL A 298 -5.05 -18.58 6.05
N ARG A 299 -5.47 -19.10 7.22
CA ARG A 299 -6.27 -20.32 7.28
C ARG A 299 -7.60 -20.19 6.53
N GLY A 300 -8.28 -19.05 6.69
CA GLY A 300 -9.52 -18.75 5.98
C GLY A 300 -9.33 -18.72 4.47
N THR A 301 -8.33 -17.97 3.98
CA THR A 301 -8.03 -17.87 2.56
C THR A 301 -7.61 -19.21 1.97
N ILE A 302 -6.77 -20.00 2.64
CA ILE A 302 -6.38 -21.33 2.15
C ILE A 302 -7.60 -22.26 2.03
N ARG A 303 -8.50 -22.27 3.01
CA ARG A 303 -9.75 -23.05 2.92
C ARG A 303 -10.63 -22.61 1.75
N PHE A 304 -10.76 -21.30 1.56
CA PHE A 304 -11.47 -20.74 0.42
C PHE A 304 -10.84 -21.19 -0.91
N LEU A 305 -9.52 -21.07 -1.06
CA LEU A 305 -8.81 -21.51 -2.26
C LEU A 305 -8.98 -23.01 -2.52
N GLN A 306 -8.96 -23.83 -1.46
CA GLN A 306 -9.22 -25.28 -1.57
C GLN A 306 -10.65 -25.58 -2.02
N GLN A 307 -11.64 -24.80 -1.58
CA GLN A 307 -13.02 -24.93 -2.03
C GLN A 307 -13.15 -24.50 -3.50
N LEU A 308 -12.56 -23.36 -3.87
CA LEU A 308 -12.60 -22.81 -5.22
C LEU A 308 -11.94 -23.74 -6.26
N LYS A 309 -10.79 -24.34 -5.91
CA LYS A 309 -10.06 -25.29 -6.76
C LYS A 309 -10.84 -26.56 -7.10
N ARG A 310 -11.96 -26.85 -6.44
CA ARG A 310 -12.87 -27.95 -6.80
C ARG A 310 -13.71 -27.65 -8.05
N TYR A 311 -13.89 -26.37 -8.37
CA TYR A 311 -14.68 -25.92 -9.51
C TYR A 311 -13.81 -25.60 -10.72
N THR A 312 -12.68 -24.91 -10.50
CA THR A 312 -11.79 -24.48 -11.57
C THR A 312 -10.33 -24.44 -11.14
N THR A 313 -9.45 -24.74 -12.08
CA THR A 313 -7.99 -24.58 -11.93
C THR A 313 -7.49 -23.25 -12.50
N LEU A 314 -8.35 -22.52 -13.21
CA LEU A 314 -8.06 -21.26 -13.88
C LEU A 314 -8.16 -20.09 -12.90
N LEU A 315 -7.22 -20.05 -11.96
CA LEU A 315 -7.23 -19.12 -10.83
C LEU A 315 -5.93 -18.34 -10.74
N ALA A 316 -6.05 -17.01 -10.71
CA ALA A 316 -4.94 -16.11 -10.40
C ALA A 316 -5.33 -15.09 -9.33
N TRP A 317 -4.31 -14.57 -8.64
CA TRP A 317 -4.45 -13.52 -7.64
C TRP A 317 -3.63 -12.30 -8.05
N LEU A 318 -4.25 -11.14 -8.11
CA LEU A 318 -3.59 -9.87 -8.35
C LEU A 318 -3.49 -9.11 -7.03
N ASN A 319 -2.27 -8.81 -6.61
CA ASN A 319 -2.01 -8.11 -5.36
C ASN A 319 -1.58 -6.67 -5.66
N PRO A 320 -2.30 -5.65 -5.14
CA PRO A 320 -1.92 -4.25 -5.35
C PRO A 320 -0.54 -3.87 -4.78
N MET A 321 0.01 -4.68 -3.88
CA MET A 321 1.32 -4.47 -3.28
C MET A 321 2.42 -5.17 -4.06
N PRO A 322 3.61 -4.54 -4.21
CA PRO A 322 4.75 -5.17 -4.85
C PRO A 322 5.21 -6.42 -4.10
N GLU A 323 5.82 -7.38 -4.81
CA GLU A 323 6.20 -8.68 -4.25
C GLU A 323 7.16 -8.55 -3.05
N SER A 324 8.04 -7.55 -3.07
CA SER A 324 8.95 -7.23 -1.97
C SER A 324 8.25 -6.94 -0.64
N ARG A 325 6.97 -6.56 -0.65
CA ARG A 325 6.17 -6.30 0.55
C ARG A 325 5.44 -7.54 1.07
N TRP A 326 5.48 -8.66 0.34
CA TRP A 326 4.76 -9.86 0.75
C TRP A 326 5.48 -10.58 1.89
N GLU A 327 6.81 -10.51 1.92
CA GLU A 327 7.68 -11.13 2.93
C GLU A 327 7.25 -10.76 4.36
N GLY A 328 7.13 -11.77 5.23
CA GLY A 328 6.72 -11.60 6.62
C GLY A 328 5.22 -11.32 6.83
N SER A 329 4.44 -11.21 5.75
CA SER A 329 3.00 -10.94 5.81
C SER A 329 2.15 -12.20 5.57
N SER A 330 0.83 -12.08 5.67
CA SER A 330 -0.09 -13.15 5.26
C SER A 330 0.01 -13.46 3.76
N ALA A 331 0.40 -12.49 2.92
CA ALA A 331 0.43 -12.63 1.47
C ALA A 331 1.49 -13.65 1.03
N GLU A 332 2.68 -13.64 1.63
CA GLU A 332 3.76 -14.62 1.34
C GLU A 332 3.26 -16.07 1.37
N VAL A 333 2.46 -16.41 2.37
CA VAL A 333 1.95 -17.78 2.56
C VAL A 333 0.81 -18.08 1.59
N ILE A 334 -0.02 -17.09 1.30
CA ILE A 334 -1.10 -17.23 0.33
C ILE A 334 -0.52 -17.43 -1.08
N ALA A 335 0.55 -16.71 -1.43
CA ALA A 335 1.27 -16.82 -2.71
C ALA A 335 1.75 -18.25 -3.00
N GLN A 336 2.12 -19.01 -1.97
CA GLN A 336 2.54 -20.41 -2.12
C GLN A 336 1.39 -21.34 -2.57
N SER A 337 0.14 -20.92 -2.36
CA SER A 337 -1.04 -21.74 -2.63
C SER A 337 -1.78 -21.34 -3.91
N VAL A 338 -1.54 -20.15 -4.46
CA VAL A 338 -2.20 -19.64 -5.66
C VAL A 338 -1.21 -18.80 -6.47
N PRO A 339 -1.20 -18.87 -7.82
CA PRO A 339 -0.41 -17.97 -8.64
C PRO A 339 -0.79 -16.52 -8.36
N MET A 340 0.04 -15.83 -7.59
CA MET A 340 -0.17 -14.45 -7.16
C MET A 340 0.87 -13.56 -7.82
N PHE A 341 0.41 -12.44 -8.36
CA PHE A 341 1.21 -11.48 -9.09
C PHE A 341 1.02 -10.09 -8.51
N GLN A 342 2.08 -9.29 -8.50
CA GLN A 342 1.94 -7.87 -8.18
C GLN A 342 1.12 -7.14 -9.25
N MET A 343 0.48 -6.04 -8.86
CA MET A 343 -0.39 -5.26 -9.73
C MET A 343 0.42 -4.29 -10.57
N ASP A 344 1.03 -4.79 -11.64
CA ASP A 344 1.62 -4.03 -12.72
C ASP A 344 1.22 -4.62 -14.08
N ASN A 345 1.72 -4.07 -15.19
CA ASN A 345 1.34 -4.56 -16.51
C ASN A 345 1.82 -6.00 -16.77
N GLU A 346 2.95 -6.39 -16.20
CA GLU A 346 3.51 -7.73 -16.37
C GLU A 346 2.73 -8.75 -15.54
N GLY A 347 2.48 -8.45 -14.27
CA GLY A 347 1.70 -9.26 -13.34
C GLY A 347 0.25 -9.44 -13.79
N LEU A 348 -0.38 -8.40 -14.38
CA LEU A 348 -1.68 -8.57 -15.01
C LEU A 348 -1.60 -9.51 -16.21
N SER A 349 -0.63 -9.33 -17.11
CA SER A 349 -0.47 -10.21 -18.28
C SER A 349 -0.25 -11.66 -17.85
N ASN A 350 0.59 -11.90 -16.83
CA ASN A 350 0.85 -13.22 -16.27
C ASN A 350 -0.40 -13.81 -15.61
N ALA A 351 -1.17 -13.01 -14.86
CA ALA A 351 -2.44 -13.44 -14.28
C ALA A 351 -3.43 -13.88 -15.37
N ILE A 352 -3.54 -13.11 -16.46
CA ILE A 352 -4.38 -13.43 -17.61
C ILE A 352 -3.93 -14.72 -18.29
N ASP A 353 -2.62 -14.92 -18.43
CA ASP A 353 -2.06 -16.15 -18.99
C ASP A 353 -2.35 -17.39 -18.11
N VAL A 354 -2.37 -17.24 -16.78
CA VAL A 354 -2.78 -18.33 -15.88
C VAL A 354 -4.27 -18.62 -16.01
N VAL A 355 -5.15 -17.60 -15.99
CA VAL A 355 -6.60 -17.85 -16.01
C VAL A 355 -7.12 -18.29 -17.39
N ARG A 356 -6.34 -18.14 -18.46
CA ARG A 356 -6.61 -18.77 -19.76
C ARG A 356 -6.05 -20.20 -19.89
N GLY A 357 -5.32 -20.70 -18.88
CA GLY A 357 -4.73 -22.04 -18.86
C GLY A 357 -3.41 -22.16 -19.64
N GLN A 358 -2.70 -21.07 -19.86
CA GLN A 358 -1.35 -21.12 -20.43
C GLN A 358 -0.32 -21.35 -19.32
N PRO A 359 0.76 -22.10 -19.61
CA PRO A 359 1.89 -22.18 -18.69
C PRO A 359 2.55 -20.80 -18.56
N LEU A 360 2.98 -20.45 -17.35
CA LEU A 360 3.72 -19.20 -17.11
C LEU A 360 4.98 -19.18 -17.99
N LYS A 361 5.09 -18.17 -18.86
CA LYS A 361 6.21 -18.03 -19.80
C LYS A 361 7.51 -17.56 -19.13
N HIS A 362 7.42 -16.99 -17.92
CA HIS A 362 8.55 -16.47 -17.18
C HIS A 362 8.47 -16.88 -15.72
N GLY A 363 9.10 -18.01 -15.39
CA GLY A 363 9.57 -18.29 -14.05
C GLY A 363 11.08 -18.22 -14.10
N ASN A 364 11.65 -17.09 -13.65
CA ASN A 364 13.07 -17.06 -13.34
C ASN A 364 13.28 -18.11 -12.25
N ALA A 365 14.01 -19.16 -12.61
CA ALA A 365 14.52 -20.14 -11.68
C ALA A 365 15.52 -19.42 -10.76
N GLY A 366 15.02 -18.85 -9.66
CA GLY A 366 15.80 -18.54 -8.48
C GLY A 366 16.10 -19.83 -7.73
N GLY A 367 16.85 -20.74 -8.37
CA GLY A 367 17.45 -21.90 -7.76
C GLY A 367 18.92 -21.62 -7.49
N ALA A 368 19.26 -21.35 -6.24
CA ALA A 368 20.51 -21.71 -5.58
C ALA A 368 20.33 -21.53 -4.07
#